data_AF-T1BUS9-F1
#
_entry.id   AF-T1BUS9-F1
#
_cell.length_a   1.000
_cell.length_b   1.000
_cell.length_c   1.000
_cell.angle_alpha   90.00
_cell.angle_beta   90.00
_cell.angle_gamma   90.00
#
_symmetry.space_group_name_H-M   'P 1'
#
loop_
_entity.id
_entity.type
_entity.pdbx_description
1 polymer ?
#
loop_
_entity_poly.entity_id
_entity_poly.type
_entity_poly.pdbx_seq_one_letter_code
_entity_poly.pdbx_strand_id
1 'polypeptide(L)' 'MATAVRNTVRLLAVPLDEALRMASTYPATVLGLERSHGRIAAGYRADLVALDDALRVRSVWCGGIRERHATTQSRID' A
#
# COMPACT_ATOMS: atom_id res chain seq x y z
N MET A 1 -5.34 -3.35 4.48
CA MET A 1 -3.88 -3.49 4.27
C MET A 1 -3.05 -2.40 4.96
N ALA A 2 -3.28 -1.10 4.73
CA ALA A 2 -2.45 -0.03 5.36
C ALA A 2 -2.34 -0.11 6.90
N THR A 3 -3.41 -0.50 7.59
CA THR A 3 -3.38 -0.74 9.04
C THR A 3 -2.39 -1.83 9.44
N ALA A 4 -2.26 -2.89 8.65
CA ALA A 4 -1.32 -3.98 8.94
C ALA A 4 0.13 -3.49 8.87
N VAL A 5 0.51 -2.77 7.80
CA VAL A 5 1.84 -2.14 7.68
C VAL A 5 2.13 -1.25 8.89
N ARG A 6 1.18 -0.37 9.26
CA ARG A 6 1.34 0.52 10.41
C ARG A 6 1.52 -0.26 11.72
N ASN A 7 0.78 -1.35 11.91
CA ASN A 7 0.88 -2.18 13.10
C ASN A 7 2.20 -2.96 13.13
N THR A 8 2.66 -3.52 12.00
CA THR A 8 3.95 -4.20 11.92
C THR A 8 5.09 -3.26 12.29
N VAL A 9 5.07 -2.02 11.82
CA VAL A 9 6.08 -1.01 12.18
C VAL A 9 5.98 -0.63 13.65
N ARG A 10 4.79 -0.29 14.16
CA ARG A 10 4.62 0.28 15.50
C ARG A 10 4.63 -0.74 16.63
N LEU A 11 4.09 -1.93 16.41
CA LEU A 11 3.88 -2.95 17.43
C LEU A 11 4.93 -4.05 17.38
N LEU A 12 5.49 -4.33 16.19
CA LEU A 12 6.47 -5.40 15.99
C LEU A 12 7.88 -4.86 15.72
N ALA A 13 8.05 -3.53 15.69
CA ALA A 13 9.32 -2.84 15.45
C ALA A 13 10.03 -3.25 14.14
N VAL A 14 9.27 -3.70 13.13
CA VAL A 14 9.83 -4.00 11.81
C VAL A 14 10.11 -2.68 11.07
N PRO A 15 11.28 -2.51 10.46
CA PRO A 15 11.58 -1.34 9.63
C PRO A 15 10.51 -1.09 8.55
N LEU A 16 10.22 0.18 8.27
CA LEU A 16 9.15 0.56 7.34
C LEU A 16 9.34 -0.03 5.95
N ASP A 17 10.56 -0.01 5.42
CA ASP A 17 10.86 -0.55 4.10
C ASP A 17 10.61 -2.05 4.02
N GLU A 18 10.95 -2.80 5.07
CA GLU A 18 10.69 -4.22 5.17
C GLU A 18 9.19 -4.52 5.30
N ALA A 19 8.47 -3.78 6.16
CA ALA A 19 7.02 -3.91 6.27
C ALA A 19 6.29 -3.60 4.94
N LEU A 20 6.80 -2.65 4.15
CA LEU A 20 6.28 -2.36 2.81
C LEU A 20 6.57 -3.51 1.83
N ARG A 21 7.75 -4.13 1.86
CA ARG A 21 8.04 -5.35 1.06
C ARG A 21 7.13 -6.51 1.44
N MET A 22 6.88 -6.71 2.73
CA MET A 22 5.93 -7.71 3.24
C MET A 22 4.50 -7.49 2.73
N ALA A 23 4.11 -6.24 2.49
CA ALA A 23 2.78 -5.89 1.97
C ALA A 23 2.71 -5.80 0.44
N SER A 24 3.83 -5.92 -0.28
CA SER A 24 3.88 -5.71 -1.73
C SER A 24 4.78 -6.74 -2.45
N THR A 25 6.10 -6.60 -2.34
CA THR A 25 7.08 -7.46 -3.00
C THR A 25 6.89 -8.94 -2.69
N TYR A 26 6.77 -9.32 -1.41
CA TYR A 26 6.71 -10.73 -1.04
C TYR A 26 5.40 -11.40 -1.49
N PRO A 27 4.22 -10.79 -1.29
CA PRO A 27 2.98 -11.30 -1.89
C PRO A 27 3.07 -11.45 -3.40
N ALA A 28 3.65 -10.48 -4.12
CA ALA A 28 3.79 -10.56 -5.57
C ALA A 28 4.68 -11.75 -5.99
N THR A 29 5.81 -11.97 -5.32
CA THR A 29 6.69 -13.11 -5.59
C THR A 29 6.02 -14.44 -5.30
N VAL A 30 5.34 -14.59 -4.16
CA VAL A 30 4.65 -15.83 -3.78
C VAL A 30 3.53 -16.17 -4.77
N LEU A 31 2.88 -15.16 -5.36
CA LEU A 31 1.83 -15.32 -6.36
C LEU A 31 2.35 -15.42 -7.81
N GLY A 32 3.66 -15.35 -8.06
CA GLY A 32 4.24 -15.38 -9.41
C GLY A 32 3.98 -14.10 -10.23
N LEU A 33 3.72 -12.97 -9.55
CA LEU A 33 3.39 -11.68 -10.13
C LEU A 33 4.56 -10.66 -10.06
N GLU A 34 5.75 -11.08 -9.67
CA GLU A 34 6.91 -10.22 -9.41
C GLU A 34 7.43 -9.46 -10.64
N ARG A 35 7.00 -9.84 -11.84
CA ARG A 35 7.31 -9.16 -13.11
C ARG A 35 6.35 -8.02 -13.45
N SER A 36 5.26 -7.86 -12.70
CA SER A 36 4.24 -6.84 -12.98
C SER A 36 3.75 -6.09 -11.72
N HIS A 37 3.87 -6.67 -10.53
CA HIS A 37 3.39 -6.12 -9.26
C HIS A 37 4.48 -6.10 -8.19
N GLY A 38 4.20 -5.41 -7.09
CA GLY A 38 5.03 -5.42 -5.88
C GLY A 38 6.28 -4.54 -5.94
N ARG A 39 6.51 -3.81 -7.05
CA ARG A 39 7.62 -2.86 -7.20
C ARG A 39 7.17 -1.62 -7.96
N ILE A 40 7.80 -0.49 -7.65
CA ILE A 40 7.69 0.75 -8.42
C ILE A 40 8.88 0.79 -9.37
N ALA A 41 8.65 0.38 -10.62
CA ALA A 41 9.67 0.36 -11.66
C ALA A 41 9.01 0.52 -13.04
N ALA A 42 9.78 0.96 -14.04
CA ALA A 42 9.30 1.04 -15.41
C ALA A 42 8.84 -0.34 -15.91
N GLY A 43 7.72 -0.39 -16.64
CA GLY A 43 7.12 -1.63 -17.12
C GLY A 43 6.24 -2.38 -16.12
N TYR A 44 6.19 -1.96 -14.85
CA TYR A 44 5.27 -2.51 -13.85
C TYR A 44 3.92 -1.82 -13.91
N ARG A 45 2.89 -2.49 -13.39
CA ARG A 45 1.56 -1.87 -13.25
C ARG A 45 1.63 -0.71 -12.27
N ALA A 46 0.94 0.39 -12.62
CA ALA A 46 0.80 1.56 -11.76
C ALA A 46 -0.28 1.34 -10.68
N ASP A 47 -0.15 0.26 -9.92
CA ASP A 47 -0.94 -0.04 -8.72
C ASP A 47 -0.18 0.54 -7.51
N LEU A 48 -0.59 1.72 -7.05
CA LEU A 48 0.16 2.55 -6.11
C LEU A 48 -0.72 3.01 -4.95
N VAL A 49 -0.10 3.23 -3.78
CA VAL A 49 -0.73 3.88 -2.63
C VAL A 49 0.16 5.01 -2.12
N ALA A 50 -0.42 6.20 -1.94
CA ALA A 50 0.26 7.30 -1.26
C ALA A 50 -0.13 7.26 0.22
N LEU A 51 0.88 7.26 1.09
CA LEU A 51 0.74 7.29 2.54
C LEU A 51 1.26 8.62 3.10
N ASP A 52 0.67 9.10 4.18
CA ASP A 52 1.27 10.18 4.99
C ASP A 52 2.28 9.63 6.01
N ASP A 53 2.93 10.52 6.77
CA ASP A 53 3.94 10.16 7.78
C ASP A 53 3.38 9.30 8.92
N ALA A 54 2.05 9.33 9.13
CA ALA A 54 1.37 8.47 10.08
C ALA A 54 0.90 7.14 9.46
N LEU A 55 1.33 6.84 8.24
CA LEU A 55 0.97 5.67 7.43
C LEU A 55 -0.54 5.56 7.21
N ARG A 56 -1.23 6.71 7.01
CA ARG A 56 -2.62 6.76 6.56
C ARG A 56 -2.68 6.96 5.06
N VAL A 57 -3.67 6.34 4.43
CA VAL A 57 -3.87 6.42 2.97
C VAL A 57 -4.35 7.82 2.58
N ARG A 58 -3.62 8.45 1.66
CA ARG A 58 -3.98 9.73 1.03
C ARG A 58 -4.67 9.53 -0.32
N SER A 59 -4.22 8.52 -1.07
CA SER A 59 -4.81 8.14 -2.35
C SER A 59 -4.33 6.76 -2.78
N VAL A 60 -5.10 6.15 -3.67
CA VAL A 60 -4.81 4.86 -4.29
C VAL A 60 -4.92 5.04 -5.80
N TRP A 61 -4.05 4.37 -6.55
CA TRP A 61 -4.15 4.22 -7.99
C TRP A 61 -4.20 2.73 -8.32
N CYS A 62 -5.11 2.35 -9.21
CA CYS A 62 -5.20 1.01 -9.78
C CYS A 62 -5.04 1.13 -11.30
N GLY A 63 -4.03 0.47 -11.85
CA GLY A 63 -3.69 0.56 -13.29
C GLY A 63 -3.40 1.98 -13.75
N GLY A 64 -2.89 2.85 -12.87
CA GLY A 64 -2.65 4.26 -13.15
C GLY A 64 -3.87 5.17 -13.01
N ILE A 65 -5.05 4.62 -12.73
CA ILE A 65 -6.27 5.39 -12.50
C ILE A 65 -6.40 5.68 -11.01
N ARG A 66 -6.53 6.96 -10.65
CA ARG A 66 -6.72 7.36 -9.26
C ARG A 66 -8.13 6.97 -8.80
N GLU A 67 -8.19 6.14 -7.77
CA GLU A 67 -9.45 5.73 -7.15
C GLU A 67 -10.10 6.93 -6.43
N ARG A 68 -11.38 7.15 -6.70
CA ARG A 68 -12.19 8.16 -6.00
C ARG A 68 -12.95 7.45 -4.90
N HIS A 69 -12.42 7.47 -3.68
CA HIS A 69 -13.27 7.13 -2.54
C HIS A 69 -14.22 8.29 -2.27
N ALA A 70 -15.53 8.05 -2.34
CA ALA A 70 -16.51 8.93 -1.75
C ALA A 70 -16.20 8.99 -0.25
N THR A 71 -15.77 10.13 0.25
CA THR A 71 -15.57 10.34 1.69
C THR A 71 -16.95 10.24 2.35
N THR A 72 -17.34 9.06 2.84
CA THR A 72 -18.34 9.00 3.90
C THR A 72 -17.67 9.51 5.17
N GLN A 73 -17.58 10.83 5.27
CA GLN A 73 -17.47 11.51 6.55
C GLN A 73 -18.89 11.48 7.14
N SER A 74 -19.34 10.31 7.61
CA SER A 74 -20.54 10.28 8.44
C SER A 74 -20.14 10.90 9.77
N ARG A 75 -20.71 12.07 9.99
CA ARG A 75 -20.82 12.82 11.24
C ARG A 75 -20.98 11.87 12.43
N ILE A 76 -20.21 12.14 13.46
CA ILE A 76 -20.68 11.91 14.82
C ILE A 76 -21.78 12.95 15.01
N ASP A 77 -23.02 12.48 15.04
CA ASP A 77 -24.10 12.99 15.89
C ASP A 77 -24.64 11.78 16.67
#